data_AF-A0A0R0MFT4-F1
#
_entry.id   AF-A0A0R0MFT4-F1
#
_cell.length_a   1.000
_cell.length_b   1.000
_cell.length_c   1.000
_cell.angle_alpha   90.00
_cell.angle_beta   90.00
_cell.angle_gamma   90.00
#
_symmetry.space_group_name_H-M   'P 1'
#
loop_
_entity.id
_entity.type
_entity.pdbx_description
1 polymer ?
#
loop_
_entity_poly.entity_id
_entity_poly.type
_entity_poly.pdbx_seq_one_letter_code
_entity_poly.pdbx_strand_id
1 'polypeptide(L)'
;MSAAVLHALRRLAPALGAALLLAACVPTSRIKPVENLAQVPAGETLLVGRIELDPPLKPGEQKLSERYAEYERLALVILDEEPREMDRLSLGDLKQRINAPFDQHFFVSHPAQPFYIVKSWVVMYAKIEVRSGNSSSPADTTAPLQGLFRVDVHPGDKAVYIGTIRYHRDEFFGTTKVVVRDDYASANAEFQRRFGKSLSLRKSLAVPAPRP
;
A
#
# COMPACT_ATOMS: atom_id res chain seq x y z
N MET A 1 22.07 -45.99 45.43
CA MET A 1 21.93 -44.91 44.44
C MET A 1 21.30 -43.72 45.16
N SER A 2 22.05 -42.63 45.31
CA SER A 2 21.76 -41.58 46.29
C SER A 2 20.74 -40.56 45.78
N ALA A 3 19.86 -40.09 46.67
CA ALA A 3 18.76 -39.14 46.43
C ALA A 3 19.19 -37.73 45.95
N ALA A 4 20.49 -37.51 45.76
CA ALA A 4 21.06 -36.23 45.34
C ALA A 4 20.94 -35.96 43.83
N VAL A 5 20.69 -36.96 42.99
CA VAL A 5 20.61 -36.77 41.52
C VAL A 5 19.23 -36.28 41.07
N LEU A 6 18.17 -36.49 41.86
CA LEU A 6 16.80 -36.13 41.46
C LEU A 6 16.45 -34.64 41.66
N HIS A 7 17.27 -33.88 42.39
CA HIS A 7 17.03 -32.46 42.64
C HIS A 7 17.72 -31.50 41.66
N ALA A 8 18.73 -31.96 40.91
CA ALA A 8 19.44 -31.14 39.94
C ALA A 8 18.67 -30.96 38.61
N LEU A 9 17.77 -31.88 38.28
CA LEU A 9 16.97 -31.84 37.04
C LEU A 9 15.65 -31.06 37.16
N ARG A 10 15.32 -30.55 38.35
CA ARG A 10 14.02 -29.89 38.64
C ARG A 10 14.07 -28.37 38.73
N ARG A 11 15.23 -27.74 38.48
CA ARG A 11 15.43 -26.28 38.60
C ARG A 11 15.80 -25.56 37.29
N LEU A 12 15.55 -26.18 36.14
CA LEU A 12 15.77 -25.57 34.81
C LEU A 12 14.48 -25.47 33.97
N ALA A 13 13.32 -25.56 34.60
CA ALA A 13 12.03 -25.75 33.92
C ALA A 13 11.09 -24.53 33.78
N PRO A 14 11.42 -23.29 34.21
CA PRO A 14 10.63 -22.14 33.77
C PRO A 14 11.52 -21.02 33.21
N ALA A 15 12.30 -21.29 32.16
CA ALA A 15 13.01 -20.23 31.43
C ALA A 15 12.98 -20.38 29.90
N LEU A 16 12.37 -21.46 29.37
CA LEU A 16 12.38 -21.78 27.95
C LEU A 16 11.00 -21.63 27.26
N GLY A 17 10.06 -20.91 27.89
CA GLY A 17 8.66 -20.82 27.43
C GLY A 17 8.23 -19.50 26.78
N ALA A 18 9.10 -18.49 26.69
CA ALA A 18 8.68 -17.13 26.31
C ALA A 18 9.27 -16.60 24.98
N ALA A 19 10.09 -17.39 24.26
CA ALA A 19 10.88 -16.87 23.14
C ALA A 19 10.32 -17.14 21.73
N LEU A 20 9.17 -17.82 21.57
CA LEU A 20 8.71 -18.32 20.26
C LEU A 20 7.49 -17.61 19.63
N LEU A 21 7.02 -16.50 20.21
CA LEU A 21 5.84 -15.78 19.67
C LEU A 21 6.13 -14.36 19.15
N LEU A 22 7.40 -13.98 19.00
CA LEU A 22 7.77 -12.78 18.23
C LEU A 22 7.80 -13.10 16.72
N ALA A 23 6.73 -13.73 16.21
CA ALA A 23 6.44 -13.64 14.79
C ALA A 23 6.15 -12.16 14.53
N ALA A 24 7.09 -11.47 13.87
CA ALA A 24 6.94 -10.09 13.45
C ALA A 24 5.77 -10.00 12.46
N CYS A 25 4.56 -9.80 12.98
CA CYS A 25 3.38 -9.55 12.19
C CYS A 25 3.57 -8.20 11.48
N VAL A 26 3.97 -8.24 10.21
CA VAL A 26 3.78 -7.09 9.33
C VAL A 26 2.27 -6.84 9.30
N PRO A 27 1.80 -5.64 9.68
CA PRO A 27 0.37 -5.38 9.77
C PRO A 27 -0.26 -5.52 8.39
N THR A 28 -1.19 -6.45 8.27
CA THR A 28 -2.04 -6.58 7.10
C THR A 28 -2.85 -5.29 6.94
N SER A 29 -2.94 -4.75 5.72
CA SER A 29 -3.79 -3.58 5.46
C SER A 29 -5.23 -3.87 5.85
N ARG A 30 -5.91 -2.89 6.43
CA ARG A 30 -7.37 -2.92 6.68
C ARG A 30 -8.16 -2.73 5.39
N ILE A 31 -7.57 -2.03 4.42
CA ILE A 31 -8.17 -1.79 3.11
C ILE A 31 -7.94 -3.02 2.25
N LYS A 32 -9.02 -3.64 1.78
CA LYS A 32 -8.98 -4.90 1.01
C LYS A 32 -9.48 -4.71 -0.41
N PRO A 33 -8.91 -5.45 -1.38
CA PRO A 33 -9.51 -5.60 -2.69
C PRO A 33 -10.95 -6.12 -2.57
N VAL A 34 -11.81 -5.61 -3.44
CA VAL A 34 -13.21 -6.01 -3.57
C VAL A 34 -13.39 -6.69 -4.91
N GLU A 35 -13.82 -7.93 -4.89
CA GLU A 35 -14.10 -8.77 -6.06
C GLU A 35 -15.58 -8.72 -6.45
N ASN A 36 -16.47 -8.50 -5.48
CA ASN A 36 -17.90 -8.38 -5.69
C ASN A 36 -18.56 -7.44 -4.66
N LEU A 37 -19.76 -6.94 -4.97
CA LEU A 37 -20.44 -5.93 -4.14
C LEU A 37 -20.82 -6.41 -2.73
N ALA A 38 -20.99 -7.72 -2.51
CA ALA A 38 -21.35 -8.24 -1.20
C ALA A 38 -20.19 -8.12 -0.19
N GLN A 39 -18.97 -7.90 -0.66
CA GLN A 39 -17.79 -7.66 0.17
C GLN A 39 -17.66 -6.21 0.66
N VAL A 40 -18.48 -5.28 0.16
CA VAL A 40 -18.46 -3.88 0.60
C VAL A 40 -19.31 -3.75 1.86
N PRO A 41 -18.73 -3.46 3.04
CA PRO A 41 -19.48 -3.34 4.28
C PRO A 41 -20.49 -2.19 4.25
N ALA A 42 -21.51 -2.27 5.12
CA ALA A 42 -22.41 -1.16 5.34
C ALA A 42 -21.64 0.08 5.86
N GLY A 43 -21.89 1.25 5.28
CA GLY A 43 -21.18 2.49 5.63
C GLY A 43 -19.85 2.70 4.89
N GLU A 44 -19.42 1.74 4.07
CA GLU A 44 -18.27 1.88 3.18
C GLU A 44 -18.70 2.14 1.73
N THR A 45 -17.76 2.65 0.96
CA THR A 45 -17.87 2.87 -0.48
C THR A 45 -16.86 2.02 -1.23
N LEU A 46 -17.18 1.65 -2.47
CA LEU A 46 -16.22 1.02 -3.37
C LEU A 46 -15.38 2.09 -4.08
N LEU A 47 -14.12 2.22 -3.69
CA LEU A 47 -13.16 3.09 -4.36
C LEU A 47 -12.57 2.43 -5.59
N VAL A 48 -12.51 3.19 -6.68
CA VAL A 48 -11.93 2.79 -7.95
C VAL A 48 -10.87 3.81 -8.36
N GLY A 49 -9.68 3.36 -8.66
CA GLY A 49 -8.60 4.23 -9.13
C GLY A 49 -7.53 3.45 -9.87
N ARG A 50 -6.55 4.17 -10.40
CA ARG A 50 -5.38 3.58 -11.06
C ARG A 50 -4.13 4.37 -10.72
N ILE A 51 -3.02 3.65 -10.51
CA ILE A 51 -1.69 4.26 -10.36
C ILE A 51 -0.86 3.91 -11.59
N GLU A 52 -0.18 4.91 -12.14
CA GLU A 52 0.73 4.74 -13.27
C GLU A 52 2.08 5.38 -13.00
N LEU A 53 3.10 4.83 -13.63
CA LEU A 53 4.45 5.40 -13.70
C LEU A 53 4.75 5.79 -15.15
N ASP A 54 5.37 6.95 -15.32
CA ASP A 54 5.83 7.44 -16.61
C ASP A 54 7.31 7.89 -16.52
N PRO A 55 8.28 7.12 -17.03
CA PRO A 55 8.10 5.85 -17.77
C PRO A 55 7.63 4.70 -16.86
N PRO A 56 6.97 3.66 -17.43
CA PRO A 56 6.59 2.47 -16.67
C PRO A 56 7.81 1.72 -16.14
N LEU A 57 7.62 0.83 -15.16
CA LEU A 57 8.68 -0.07 -14.71
C LEU A 57 9.07 -1.04 -15.83
N LYS A 58 10.35 -1.09 -16.15
CA LYS A 58 10.91 -2.07 -17.09
C LYS A 58 11.00 -3.45 -16.41
N PRO A 59 10.92 -4.55 -17.17
CA PRO A 59 11.18 -5.89 -16.63
C PRO A 59 12.53 -5.93 -15.90
N GLY A 60 12.52 -6.40 -14.64
CA GLY A 60 13.71 -6.49 -13.80
C GLY A 60 14.23 -5.16 -13.23
N GLU A 61 13.54 -4.04 -13.45
CA GLU A 61 13.85 -2.76 -12.80
C GLU A 61 13.49 -2.78 -11.31
N GLN A 62 12.36 -3.41 -10.99
CA GLN A 62 12.01 -3.79 -9.63
C GLN A 62 12.51 -5.22 -9.39
N LYS A 63 13.54 -5.36 -8.55
CA LYS A 63 13.96 -6.66 -8.01
C LYS A 63 13.52 -6.69 -6.56
N LEU A 64 12.96 -7.79 -6.09
CA LEU A 64 12.56 -7.93 -4.69
C LEU A 64 13.04 -9.30 -4.21
N SER A 65 13.40 -9.41 -2.94
CA SER A 65 13.64 -10.71 -2.32
C SER A 65 12.32 -11.47 -2.16
N GLU A 66 12.39 -12.79 -1.93
CA GLU A 66 11.19 -13.62 -1.71
C GLU A 66 10.28 -13.06 -0.61
N ARG A 67 10.86 -12.42 0.41
CA ARG A 67 10.14 -11.78 1.51
C ARG A 67 9.21 -10.64 1.05
N TYR A 68 9.53 -9.98 -0.05
CA TYR A 68 8.78 -8.82 -0.56
C TYR A 68 8.18 -9.08 -1.94
N ALA A 69 8.22 -10.31 -2.45
CA ALA A 69 7.68 -10.66 -3.78
C ALA A 69 6.21 -10.23 -3.96
N GLU A 70 5.43 -10.21 -2.87
CA GLU A 70 4.04 -9.74 -2.86
C GLU A 70 3.85 -8.24 -3.21
N TYR A 71 4.93 -7.44 -3.19
CA TYR A 71 4.92 -6.02 -3.55
C TYR A 71 5.40 -5.75 -4.98
N GLU A 72 5.69 -6.81 -5.74
CA GLU A 72 6.11 -6.66 -7.13
C GLU A 72 4.98 -6.05 -7.97
N ARG A 73 5.33 -5.02 -8.75
CA ARG A 73 4.44 -4.24 -9.60
C ARG A 73 3.29 -3.55 -8.86
N LEU A 74 3.47 -3.24 -7.58
CA LEU A 74 2.51 -2.50 -6.77
C LEU A 74 3.05 -1.15 -6.33
N ALA A 75 2.17 -0.16 -6.26
CA ALA A 75 2.32 1.02 -5.43
C ALA A 75 1.64 0.79 -4.07
N LEU A 76 2.32 1.15 -3.00
CA LEU A 76 1.71 1.29 -1.68
C LEU A 76 1.17 2.71 -1.56
N VAL A 77 -0.15 2.87 -1.62
CA VAL A 77 -0.82 4.17 -1.52
C VAL A 77 -1.33 4.33 -0.08
N ILE A 78 -0.74 5.24 0.68
CA ILE A 78 -1.07 5.46 2.08
C ILE A 78 -2.18 6.49 2.20
N LEU A 79 -3.22 6.13 2.93
CA LEU A 79 -4.37 6.97 3.19
C LEU A 79 -4.37 7.50 4.62
N ASP A 80 -4.96 8.68 4.80
CA ASP A 80 -5.19 9.27 6.12
C ASP A 80 -6.46 10.14 6.12
N GLU A 81 -7.00 10.41 7.30
CA GLU A 81 -8.16 11.29 7.48
C GLU A 81 -7.76 12.77 7.42
N GLU A 82 -6.51 13.07 7.78
CA GLU A 82 -5.95 14.43 7.79
C GLU A 82 -4.73 14.54 6.86
N PRO A 83 -4.52 15.72 6.24
CA PRO A 83 -3.31 15.93 5.46
C PRO A 83 -2.12 16.02 6.41
N ARG A 84 -1.07 15.24 6.15
CA ARG A 84 0.20 15.35 6.87
C ARG A 84 1.38 15.08 5.94
N GLU A 85 2.52 15.68 6.27
CA GLU A 85 3.78 15.29 5.64
C GLU A 85 4.25 13.94 6.17
N MET A 86 4.90 13.19 5.29
CA MET A 86 5.42 11.86 5.61
C MET A 86 6.80 11.70 4.98
N ASP A 87 7.81 11.77 5.84
CA ASP A 87 9.21 11.53 5.48
C ASP A 87 9.57 10.06 5.57
N ARG A 88 9.00 9.35 6.55
CA ARG A 88 9.25 7.94 6.82
C ARG A 88 7.95 7.18 7.00
N LEU A 89 7.91 5.98 6.43
CA LEU A 89 6.81 5.07 6.59
C LEU A 89 6.92 4.35 7.94
N SER A 90 5.89 4.45 8.77
CA SER A 90 5.74 3.65 10.00
C SER A 90 4.94 2.38 9.73
N LEU A 91 5.04 1.40 10.63
CA LEU A 91 4.17 0.21 10.58
C LEU A 91 2.69 0.56 10.75
N GLY A 92 2.37 1.66 11.42
CA GLY A 92 0.99 2.14 11.57
C GLY A 92 0.40 2.57 10.22
N ASP A 93 1.19 3.27 9.41
CA ASP A 93 0.80 3.77 8.09
C ASP A 93 0.44 2.62 7.15
N LEU A 94 1.15 1.49 7.26
CA LEU A 94 0.87 0.31 6.47
C LEU A 94 -0.53 -0.28 6.73
N LYS A 95 -1.18 0.02 7.85
CA LYS A 95 -2.55 -0.46 8.11
C LYS A 95 -3.59 0.21 7.23
N GLN A 96 -3.32 1.44 6.79
CA GLN A 96 -4.22 2.24 5.95
C GLN A 96 -3.63 2.42 4.56
N ARG A 97 -3.29 1.29 3.91
CA ARG A 97 -2.69 1.29 2.56
C ARG A 97 -3.57 0.60 1.54
N ILE A 98 -3.62 1.15 0.34
CA ILE A 98 -4.02 0.42 -0.85
C ILE A 98 -2.77 -0.18 -1.46
N ASN A 99 -2.81 -1.49 -1.72
CA ASN A 99 -1.83 -2.17 -2.55
C ASN A 99 -2.31 -2.05 -4.01
N ALA A 100 -1.92 -0.98 -4.70
CA ALA A 100 -2.42 -0.65 -6.03
C ALA A 100 -1.51 -1.25 -7.12
N PRO A 101 -2.00 -2.19 -7.95
CA PRO A 101 -1.22 -2.66 -9.09
C PRO A 101 -0.99 -1.55 -10.11
N PHE A 102 0.23 -1.45 -10.63
CA PHE A 102 0.52 -0.49 -11.70
C PHE A 102 -0.28 -0.81 -12.96
N ASP A 103 -0.73 0.26 -13.63
CA ASP A 103 -1.41 0.23 -14.92
C ASP A 103 -2.75 -0.53 -14.94
N GLN A 104 -3.28 -0.87 -13.76
CA GLN A 104 -4.55 -1.57 -13.58
C GLN A 104 -5.48 -0.79 -12.65
N HIS A 105 -6.79 -0.92 -12.85
CA HIS A 105 -7.75 -0.38 -11.90
C HIS A 105 -7.73 -1.24 -10.63
N PHE A 106 -7.57 -0.60 -9.47
CA PHE A 106 -7.85 -1.22 -8.19
C PHE A 106 -9.29 -0.95 -7.79
N PHE A 107 -9.84 -1.87 -7.00
CA PHE A 107 -11.20 -1.84 -6.48
C PHE A 107 -11.11 -2.20 -5.00
N VAL A 108 -11.36 -1.25 -4.10
CA VAL A 108 -11.20 -1.48 -2.65
C VAL A 108 -12.37 -0.89 -1.88
N SER A 109 -12.65 -1.44 -0.70
CA SER A 109 -13.62 -0.84 0.22
C SER A 109 -12.94 0.21 1.09
N HIS A 110 -13.65 1.30 1.38
CA HIS A 110 -13.17 2.38 2.25
C HIS A 110 -14.35 3.04 2.96
N PRO A 111 -14.18 3.54 4.20
CA PRO A 111 -15.20 4.35 4.87
C PRO A 111 -15.77 5.44 3.95
N ALA A 112 -17.09 5.63 3.95
CA ALA A 112 -17.78 6.61 3.11
C ALA A 112 -17.63 8.05 3.65
N GLN A 113 -16.38 8.52 3.73
CA GLN A 113 -15.99 9.85 4.22
C GLN A 113 -14.78 10.37 3.45
N PRO A 114 -14.56 11.70 3.40
CA PRO A 114 -13.38 12.27 2.76
C PRO A 114 -12.08 11.76 3.38
N PHE A 115 -11.04 11.66 2.56
CA PHE A 115 -9.71 11.22 3.00
C PHE A 115 -8.62 11.85 2.15
N TYR A 116 -7.38 11.61 2.55
CA TYR A 116 -6.18 12.05 1.86
C TYR A 116 -5.33 10.86 1.43
N ILE A 117 -4.78 10.94 0.22
CA ILE A 117 -3.61 10.13 -0.16
C ILE A 117 -2.39 10.93 0.28
N VAL A 118 -1.79 10.54 1.39
CA VAL A 118 -0.70 11.29 2.04
C VAL A 118 0.68 10.95 1.48
N LYS A 119 0.85 9.73 0.98
CA LYS A 119 2.09 9.28 0.35
C LYS A 119 1.83 8.08 -0.54
N SER A 120 2.65 7.89 -1.56
CA SER A 120 2.73 6.63 -2.29
C SER A 120 4.17 6.15 -2.35
N TRP A 121 4.38 4.84 -2.43
CA TRP A 121 5.72 4.24 -2.48
C TRP A 121 5.78 3.10 -3.48
N VAL A 122 6.92 2.95 -4.13
CA VAL A 122 7.30 1.70 -4.81
C VAL A 122 8.31 0.98 -3.93
N VAL A 123 8.03 -0.27 -3.59
CA VAL A 123 9.03 -1.10 -2.87
C VAL A 123 10.11 -1.47 -3.88
N MET A 124 11.37 -1.17 -3.59
CA MET A 124 12.46 -1.37 -4.54
C MET A 124 13.69 -1.94 -3.86
N TYR A 125 14.29 -2.96 -4.45
CA TYR A 125 15.65 -3.32 -4.09
C TYR A 125 16.63 -2.39 -4.82
N ALA A 126 17.21 -1.43 -4.10
CA ALA A 126 18.43 -0.81 -4.57
C ALA A 126 19.59 -1.59 -3.97
N LYS A 127 20.36 -2.28 -4.81
CA LYS A 127 21.69 -2.72 -4.43
C LYS A 127 22.58 -1.47 -4.32
N ILE A 128 22.41 -0.69 -3.26
CA ILE A 128 23.33 0.41 -2.96
C ILE A 128 24.59 -0.27 -2.44
N GLU A 129 25.59 -0.41 -3.32
CA GLU A 129 26.93 -0.79 -2.88
C GLU A 129 27.53 0.38 -2.10
N VAL A 130 27.21 0.45 -0.80
CA VAL A 130 27.96 1.32 0.12
C VAL A 130 29.34 0.69 0.26
N ARG A 131 30.33 1.20 -0.47
CA ARG A 131 31.73 0.82 -0.26
C ARG A 131 32.23 1.47 1.03
N SER A 132 31.93 0.83 2.15
CA SER A 132 32.59 1.09 3.43
C SER A 132 33.11 -0.24 3.96
N GLY A 133 34.42 -0.46 3.88
CA GLY A 133 35.15 -1.58 4.49
C GLY A 133 34.55 -2.98 4.31
N ASN A 134 35.03 -3.74 3.31
CA ASN A 134 34.85 -5.19 3.05
C ASN A 134 33.46 -5.83 3.23
N SER A 135 32.40 -5.07 3.50
CA SER A 135 31.05 -5.60 3.68
C SER A 135 30.07 -4.82 2.83
N SER A 136 29.62 -5.46 1.75
CA SER A 136 28.45 -5.02 0.98
C SER A 136 27.26 -5.83 1.47
N SER A 137 26.42 -5.25 2.31
CA SER A 137 25.07 -5.80 2.55
C SER A 137 24.08 -5.01 1.70
N PRO A 138 23.31 -5.67 0.82
CA PRO A 138 22.20 -5.02 0.16
C PRO A 138 21.14 -4.61 1.20
N ALA A 139 20.62 -3.39 1.09
CA ALA A 139 19.52 -2.90 1.91
C ALA A 139 18.29 -2.69 1.04
N ASP A 140 17.14 -3.20 1.50
CA ASP A 140 15.85 -2.88 0.88
C ASP A 140 15.61 -1.37 0.98
N THR A 141 15.24 -0.73 -0.13
CA THR A 141 14.88 0.69 -0.13
C THR A 141 13.45 0.86 -0.64
N THR A 142 12.96 2.08 -0.58
CA THR A 142 11.65 2.43 -1.11
C THR A 142 11.80 3.72 -1.90
N ALA A 143 11.20 3.76 -3.09
CA ALA A 143 11.18 4.96 -3.91
C ALA A 143 9.87 5.73 -3.59
N PRO A 144 9.94 6.90 -2.94
CA PRO A 144 8.75 7.68 -2.64
C PRO A 144 8.18 8.29 -3.92
N LEU A 145 6.89 8.09 -4.13
CA LEU A 145 6.10 8.78 -5.14
C LEU A 145 5.47 10.01 -4.48
N GLN A 146 5.93 11.19 -4.90
CA GLN A 146 5.59 12.44 -4.22
C GLN A 146 4.22 12.94 -4.66
N GLY A 147 3.37 13.31 -3.73
CA GLY A 147 2.06 13.90 -4.01
C GLY A 147 1.13 13.74 -2.82
N LEU A 148 0.39 14.80 -2.51
CA LEU A 148 -0.63 14.83 -1.47
C LEU A 148 -1.96 15.17 -2.16
N PHE A 149 -2.95 14.29 -2.01
CA PHE A 149 -4.24 14.46 -2.68
C PHE A 149 -5.37 14.34 -1.69
N ARG A 150 -6.41 15.16 -1.85
CA ARG A 150 -7.70 14.98 -1.20
C ARG A 150 -8.63 14.22 -2.13
N VAL A 151 -9.38 13.28 -1.58
CA VAL A 151 -10.47 12.60 -2.27
C VAL A 151 -11.76 12.86 -1.51
N ASP A 152 -12.76 13.35 -2.23
CA ASP A 152 -14.05 13.69 -1.64
C ASP A 152 -15.02 12.52 -1.81
N VAL A 153 -15.39 11.88 -0.70
CA VAL A 153 -16.34 10.78 -0.61
C VAL A 153 -17.42 11.17 0.37
N HIS A 154 -18.69 11.01 -0.02
CA HIS A 154 -19.83 11.41 0.77
C HIS A 154 -20.55 10.19 1.37
N PRO A 155 -21.18 10.34 2.55
CA PRO A 155 -22.12 9.36 3.04
C PRO A 155 -23.20 9.06 1.98
N GLY A 156 -23.39 7.79 1.66
CA GLY A 156 -24.34 7.33 0.64
C GLY A 156 -23.72 6.98 -0.71
N ASP A 157 -22.48 7.42 -0.99
CA ASP A 157 -21.75 7.00 -2.18
C ASP A 157 -21.56 5.48 -2.21
N LYS A 158 -22.04 4.82 -3.27
CA LYS A 158 -21.88 3.36 -3.44
C LYS A 158 -20.55 2.98 -4.08
N ALA A 159 -20.12 3.76 -5.06
CA ALA A 159 -18.82 3.60 -5.70
C ALA A 159 -18.29 4.96 -6.17
N VAL A 160 -16.98 5.18 -6.03
CA VAL A 160 -16.32 6.43 -6.38
C VAL A 160 -15.06 6.17 -7.21
N TYR A 161 -14.99 6.78 -8.39
CA TYR A 161 -13.78 6.85 -9.20
C TYR A 161 -12.93 8.05 -8.81
N ILE A 162 -11.70 7.79 -8.39
CA ILE A 162 -10.77 8.81 -7.89
C ILE A 162 -9.79 9.34 -8.93
N GLY A 163 -9.88 8.86 -10.18
CA GLY A 163 -8.92 9.22 -11.23
C GLY A 163 -7.81 8.18 -11.42
N THR A 164 -7.03 8.43 -12.46
CA THR A 164 -5.75 7.78 -12.71
C THR A 164 -4.64 8.71 -12.25
N ILE A 165 -3.92 8.35 -11.18
CA ILE A 165 -2.80 9.14 -10.68
C ILE A 165 -1.53 8.66 -11.40
N ARG A 166 -1.01 9.51 -12.28
CA ARG A 166 0.22 9.25 -13.04
C ARG A 166 1.38 10.01 -12.44
N TYR A 167 2.38 9.27 -11.98
CA TYR A 167 3.64 9.82 -11.51
C TYR A 167 4.67 9.78 -12.64
N HIS A 168 5.15 10.94 -13.05
CA HIS A 168 6.32 11.03 -13.90
C HIS A 168 7.57 10.91 -13.04
N ARG A 169 8.54 10.12 -13.51
CA ARG A 169 9.77 9.84 -12.78
C ARG A 169 11.02 10.03 -13.64
N ASP A 170 12.13 10.35 -12.99
CA ASP A 170 13.45 10.28 -13.61
C ASP A 170 14.06 8.86 -13.49
N GLU A 171 15.27 8.72 -14.01
CA GLU A 171 16.07 7.49 -13.97
C GLU A 171 16.53 7.06 -12.57
N PHE A 172 16.39 7.95 -11.58
CA PHE A 172 16.68 7.70 -10.16
C PHE A 172 15.40 7.51 -9.33
N PHE A 173 14.24 7.30 -9.99
CA PHE A 173 12.92 7.17 -9.36
C PHE A 173 12.45 8.42 -8.61
N GLY A 174 13.08 9.56 -8.85
CA GLY A 174 12.61 10.86 -8.37
C GLY A 174 11.32 11.23 -9.08
N THR A 175 10.27 11.60 -8.33
CA THR A 175 9.03 12.11 -8.91
C THR A 175 9.26 13.50 -9.48
N THR A 176 9.11 13.67 -10.79
CA THR A 176 9.32 14.96 -11.48
C THR A 176 8.02 15.73 -11.70
N LYS A 177 6.90 15.02 -11.82
CA LYS A 177 5.56 15.58 -12.03
C LYS A 177 4.51 14.56 -11.62
N VAL A 178 3.36 15.03 -11.14
CA VAL A 178 2.19 14.15 -10.96
C VAL A 178 0.97 14.76 -11.61
N VAL A 179 0.17 13.91 -12.27
CA VAL A 179 -1.06 14.31 -12.95
C VAL A 179 -2.17 13.36 -12.54
N VAL A 180 -3.33 13.91 -12.17
CA VAL A 180 -4.56 13.14 -12.04
C VAL A 180 -5.32 13.24 -13.36
N ARG A 181 -5.49 12.11 -14.03
CA ARG A 181 -6.22 12.00 -15.30
C ARG A 181 -7.64 11.50 -15.06
N ASP A 182 -8.56 11.99 -15.88
CA ASP A 182 -9.93 11.51 -15.94
C ASP A 182 -10.07 10.44 -17.03
N ASP A 183 -9.76 9.19 -16.69
CA ASP A 183 -9.94 8.03 -17.56
C ASP A 183 -11.27 7.30 -17.25
N TYR A 184 -12.29 8.03 -16.78
CA TYR A 184 -13.53 7.48 -16.26
C TYR A 184 -14.25 6.52 -17.21
N ALA A 185 -14.21 6.77 -18.52
CA ALA A 185 -14.85 5.87 -19.49
C ALA A 185 -14.27 4.44 -19.41
N SER A 186 -12.95 4.33 -19.29
CA SER A 186 -12.27 3.04 -19.13
C SER A 186 -12.56 2.41 -17.77
N ALA A 187 -12.45 3.19 -16.70
CA ALA A 187 -12.74 2.74 -15.34
C ALA A 187 -14.18 2.26 -15.18
N ASN A 188 -15.15 3.01 -15.69
CA ASN A 188 -16.56 2.65 -15.65
C ASN A 188 -16.84 1.42 -16.51
N ALA A 189 -16.25 1.28 -17.70
CA ALA A 189 -16.42 0.06 -18.49
C ALA A 189 -15.94 -1.19 -17.73
N GLU A 190 -14.81 -1.11 -17.03
CA GLU A 190 -14.32 -2.21 -16.21
C GLU A 190 -15.18 -2.45 -14.96
N PHE A 191 -15.57 -1.39 -14.26
CA PHE A 191 -16.48 -1.46 -13.11
C PHE A 191 -17.79 -2.15 -13.47
N GLN A 192 -18.42 -1.74 -14.57
CA GLN A 192 -19.71 -2.30 -15.03
C GLN A 192 -19.58 -3.77 -15.44
N ARG A 193 -18.42 -4.18 -15.99
CA ARG A 193 -18.14 -5.61 -16.26
C ARG A 193 -18.00 -6.43 -14.98
N ARG A 194 -17.36 -5.88 -13.94
CA ARG A 194 -17.11 -6.61 -12.68
C ARG A 194 -18.32 -6.64 -11.74
N PHE A 195 -19.00 -5.50 -11.60
CA PHE A 195 -20.03 -5.29 -10.57
C PHE A 195 -21.45 -5.15 -11.12
N GLY A 196 -21.61 -5.18 -12.44
CA GLY A 196 -22.90 -5.04 -13.11
C GLY A 196 -23.36 -3.59 -13.29
N LYS A 197 -24.57 -3.43 -13.83
CA LYS A 197 -25.13 -2.14 -14.26
C LYS A 197 -26.12 -1.48 -13.31
N SER A 198 -26.38 -2.11 -12.16
CA SER A 198 -27.31 -1.59 -11.15
C SER A 198 -26.73 -0.44 -10.33
N LEU A 199 -25.41 -0.27 -10.32
CA LEU A 199 -24.72 0.81 -9.62
C LEU A 199 -24.10 1.81 -10.60
N SER A 200 -24.18 3.09 -10.23
CA SER A 200 -23.43 4.15 -10.87
C SER A 200 -22.07 4.32 -10.18
N LEU A 201 -21.03 4.52 -10.99
CA LEU A 201 -19.71 4.91 -10.50
C LEU A 201 -19.68 6.44 -10.42
N ARG A 202 -19.70 7.04 -9.22
CA ARG A 202 -19.61 8.49 -9.11
C ARG A 202 -18.18 8.94 -9.41
N LYS A 203 -18.01 10.03 -10.15
CA LYS A 203 -16.69 10.64 -10.36
C LYS A 203 -16.34 11.58 -9.19
N SER A 204 -15.16 11.40 -8.61
CA SER A 204 -14.59 12.28 -7.58
C SER A 204 -13.06 12.29 -7.70
N LEU A 205 -12.56 12.96 -8.73
CA LEU A 205 -11.13 12.94 -9.03
C LEU A 205 -10.32 13.44 -7.83
N ALA A 206 -9.23 12.76 -7.52
CA ALA A 206 -8.27 13.19 -6.52
C ALA A 206 -7.75 14.57 -6.91
N VAL A 207 -7.78 15.51 -5.97
CA VAL A 207 -7.30 16.88 -6.19
C VAL A 207 -6.06 17.13 -5.35
N PRO A 208 -5.06 17.87 -5.86
CA PRO A 208 -3.91 18.27 -5.05
C PRO A 208 -4.38 18.95 -3.76
N ALA A 209 -3.88 18.49 -2.63
CA ALA A 209 -4.13 19.12 -1.34
C ALA A 209 -2.96 20.06 -0.98
N PRO A 210 -3.24 21.17 -0.27
CA PRO A 210 -2.18 22.04 0.23
C PRO A 210 -1.28 21.22 1.16
N ARG A 211 0.03 21.49 1.10
CA ARG A 211 0.93 20.96 2.12
C ARG A 211 0.58 21.63 3.46
N PRO A 212 0.50 20.86 4.55
CA PRO A 212 0.24 21.41 5.88
C PRO A 212 1.39 22.30 6.36
#